data_AF-A0AAD2HCG8-F1
#
_entry.id   AF-A0AAD2HCG8-F1
#
_cell.length_a   1.000
_cell.length_b   1.000
_cell.length_c   1.000
_cell.angle_alpha   90.00
_cell.angle_beta   90.00
_cell.angle_gamma   90.00
#
_symmetry.space_group_name_H-M   'P 1'
#
loop_
_entity.id
_entity.type
_entity.pdbx_description
1 polymer ?
#
loop_
_entity_poly.entity_id
_entity_poly.type
_entity_poly.pdbx_seq_one_letter_code
_entity_poly.pdbx_strand_id
1 'polypeptide(L)'
;MQSAFYTPPRPGPSSAPKISAGSPPPLLFATPSPRASTKPSVPRFIAPSAQQGSTRAYLAFPPNSPPIRLPSAAPHTPPRISASAPAPSPVFASPIDNHAREREKAADDAFAAAEAHRAALHRTRMERANAEALKGEIDWVRSGGVLRDAEGNRDYARTETIREELRVAAVEKAVTERWDAYEGRWAALRGANAAVAAASHDQGTAMRFADVPWPIASDGPRPVGVGDLTTEKIEEFLFASLKVRGATVTKKERIRSSLLRWHPDKMTAILSRVADEDAEIVRSGIHAVVLCLHQLNAANEAVS
;
A
#
# COMPACT_ATOMS: atom_id res chain seq x y z
N MET A 1 29.40 68.66 -41.34
CA MET A 1 27.96 68.59 -41.64
C MET A 1 27.60 67.15 -41.93
N GLN A 2 26.94 66.47 -40.99
CA GLN A 2 26.07 65.30 -41.23
C GLN A 2 25.45 64.94 -39.88
N SER A 3 24.26 65.48 -39.64
CA SER A 3 23.44 65.21 -38.46
C SER A 3 22.67 63.91 -38.70
N ALA A 4 23.01 62.86 -37.95
CA ALA A 4 22.25 61.61 -37.95
C ALA A 4 21.04 61.76 -37.03
N PHE A 5 19.83 61.75 -37.60
CA PHE A 5 18.57 61.74 -36.88
C PHE A 5 18.34 60.36 -36.25
N TYR A 6 18.18 60.35 -34.92
CA TYR A 6 17.83 59.18 -34.14
C TYR A 6 16.31 59.05 -34.09
N THR A 7 15.77 57.99 -34.69
CA THR A 7 14.33 57.68 -34.66
C THR A 7 14.08 56.62 -33.57
N PRO A 8 13.25 56.88 -32.55
CA PRO A 8 12.95 55.88 -31.53
C PRO A 8 11.97 54.81 -32.05
N PRO A 9 12.07 53.55 -31.55
CA PRO A 9 11.19 52.47 -31.95
C PRO A 9 9.78 52.60 -31.35
N ARG A 10 8.79 52.18 -32.15
CA ARG A 10 7.36 52.23 -31.86
C ARG A 10 6.97 51.06 -30.93
N PRO A 11 6.20 51.30 -29.84
CA PRO A 11 5.72 50.22 -28.98
C PRO A 11 4.64 49.40 -29.70
N GLY A 12 4.82 48.08 -29.74
CA GLY A 12 3.88 47.11 -30.30
C GLY A 12 2.66 46.86 -29.37
N PRO A 13 1.55 46.34 -29.93
CA PRO A 13 0.31 46.15 -29.18
C PRO A 13 0.44 45.02 -28.15
N SER A 14 0.07 45.35 -26.92
CA SER A 14 -0.11 44.46 -25.78
C SER A 14 -1.14 43.37 -26.10
N SER A 15 -0.69 42.12 -26.16
CA SER A 15 -1.54 40.94 -26.29
C SER A 15 -1.92 40.45 -24.89
N ALA A 16 -3.18 40.67 -24.52
CA ALA A 16 -3.77 40.14 -23.29
C ALA A 16 -3.92 38.60 -23.38
N PRO A 17 -3.64 37.84 -22.32
CA PRO A 17 -3.86 36.40 -22.32
C PRO A 17 -5.37 36.08 -22.25
N LYS A 18 -5.84 35.33 -23.26
CA LYS A 18 -7.13 34.64 -23.23
C LYS A 18 -7.10 33.60 -22.11
N ILE A 19 -7.90 33.83 -21.07
CA ILE A 19 -8.18 32.85 -20.03
C ILE A 19 -9.08 31.77 -20.65
N SER A 20 -8.46 30.68 -21.09
CA SER A 20 -9.18 29.47 -21.49
C SER A 20 -9.69 28.77 -20.23
N ALA A 21 -11.00 28.55 -20.16
CA ALA A 21 -11.66 27.79 -19.11
C ALA A 21 -11.18 26.32 -19.17
N GLY A 22 -10.20 26.00 -18.32
CA GLY A 22 -9.70 24.65 -18.12
C GLY A 22 -10.71 23.80 -17.37
N SER A 23 -11.03 22.66 -17.97
CA SER A 23 -11.73 21.51 -17.38
C SER A 23 -11.15 21.13 -16.00
N PRO A 24 -11.96 20.77 -14.99
CA PRO A 24 -11.47 20.38 -13.69
C PRO A 24 -10.71 19.04 -13.76
N PRO A 25 -9.58 18.89 -13.05
CA PRO A 25 -8.90 17.60 -12.93
C PRO A 25 -9.73 16.62 -12.08
N PRO A 26 -9.65 15.31 -12.37
CA PRO A 26 -10.29 14.30 -11.54
C PRO A 26 -9.68 14.28 -10.13
N LEU A 27 -10.58 14.19 -9.16
CA LEU A 27 -10.36 14.20 -7.72
C LEU A 27 -9.25 13.21 -7.31
N LEU A 28 -8.13 13.79 -6.87
CA LEU A 28 -7.07 13.08 -6.16
C LEU A 28 -7.53 12.74 -4.74
N PHE A 29 -7.20 11.51 -4.35
CA PHE A 29 -7.35 10.96 -3.01
C PHE A 29 -6.93 11.96 -1.92
N ALA A 30 -7.89 12.34 -1.08
CA ALA A 30 -7.64 13.00 0.18
C ALA A 30 -6.88 12.03 1.10
N THR A 31 -5.62 12.33 1.38
CA THR A 31 -4.90 11.71 2.49
C THR A 31 -5.38 12.35 3.80
N PRO A 32 -5.74 11.55 4.82
CA PRO A 32 -6.11 12.12 6.12
C PRO A 32 -4.89 12.74 6.79
N SER A 33 -4.99 14.05 7.03
CA SER A 33 -4.08 14.83 7.86
C SER A 33 -4.01 14.26 9.28
N PRO A 34 -2.83 13.89 9.81
CA PRO A 34 -2.71 13.48 11.20
C PRO A 34 -2.80 14.72 12.09
N ARG A 35 -3.93 14.84 12.80
CA ARG A 35 -4.09 15.79 13.92
C ARG A 35 -2.96 15.58 14.92
N ALA A 36 -2.33 16.69 15.30
CA ALA A 36 -1.36 16.78 16.38
C ALA A 36 -1.93 16.13 17.66
N SER A 37 -1.37 15.00 18.04
CA SER A 37 -1.64 14.32 19.31
C SER A 37 -0.83 15.03 20.40
N THR A 38 -1.52 15.77 21.24
CA THR A 38 -1.04 16.26 22.53
C THR A 38 -0.57 15.08 23.38
N LYS A 39 0.71 15.12 23.76
CA LYS A 39 1.37 14.14 24.63
C LYS A 39 0.59 13.96 25.94
N PRO A 40 0.19 12.73 26.32
CA PRO A 40 -0.20 12.47 27.69
C PRO A 40 1.04 12.37 28.58
N SER A 41 1.02 13.17 29.64
CA SER A 41 1.94 13.11 30.78
C SER A 41 1.97 11.70 31.36
N VAL A 42 3.17 11.15 31.54
CA VAL A 42 3.42 9.83 32.13
C VAL A 42 3.25 9.95 33.66
N PRO A 43 2.28 9.27 34.30
CA PRO A 43 2.31 9.13 35.74
C PRO A 43 3.33 8.06 36.14
N ARG A 44 4.15 8.40 37.13
CA ARG A 44 5.03 7.51 37.90
C ARG A 44 4.26 6.26 38.33
N PHE A 45 4.74 5.08 37.94
CA PHE A 45 4.32 3.81 38.51
C PHE A 45 4.86 3.69 39.94
N ILE A 46 3.98 3.76 40.92
CA ILE A 46 4.19 3.22 42.26
C ILE A 46 3.79 1.74 42.19
N ALA A 47 4.71 0.86 42.56
CA ALA A 47 4.47 -0.57 42.66
C ALA A 47 3.38 -0.87 43.72
N PRO A 48 2.33 -1.63 43.40
CA PRO A 48 1.45 -2.17 44.42
C PRO A 48 2.05 -3.48 44.96
N SER A 49 2.19 -3.45 46.28
CA SER A 49 2.43 -4.58 47.16
C SER A 49 1.47 -5.74 46.89
N ALA A 50 2.00 -6.94 47.11
CA ALA A 50 1.30 -8.20 47.08
C ALA A 50 0.02 -8.18 47.93
N GLN A 51 -1.12 -8.53 47.32
CA GLN A 51 -2.19 -9.21 48.02
C GLN A 51 -2.76 -10.33 47.17
N GLN A 52 -2.64 -11.52 47.73
CA GLN A 52 -3.31 -12.76 47.36
C GLN A 52 -4.82 -12.53 47.37
N GLY A 53 -5.51 -12.94 46.31
CA GLY A 53 -6.96 -12.81 46.21
C GLY A 53 -7.51 -13.72 45.12
N SER A 54 -7.92 -14.91 45.54
CA SER A 54 -8.68 -15.90 44.80
C SER A 54 -9.84 -15.31 44.00
N THR A 55 -9.94 -15.64 42.71
CA THR A 55 -11.17 -16.21 42.12
C THR A 55 -10.84 -16.81 40.75
N ARG A 56 -10.57 -18.11 40.74
CA ARG A 56 -10.68 -18.96 39.56
C ARG A 56 -12.12 -18.88 39.05
N ALA A 57 -12.34 -18.23 37.91
CA ALA A 57 -13.58 -18.39 37.16
C ALA A 57 -13.57 -19.78 36.52
N TYR A 58 -14.12 -20.76 37.25
CA TYR A 58 -14.42 -22.10 36.76
C TYR A 58 -15.51 -21.99 35.69
N LEU A 59 -15.16 -22.25 34.44
CA LEU A 59 -16.12 -22.73 33.44
C LEU A 59 -16.43 -24.19 33.76
N ALA A 60 -17.37 -24.38 34.69
CA ALA A 60 -17.94 -25.67 34.99
C ALA A 60 -18.93 -26.05 33.88
N PHE A 61 -18.51 -26.92 32.98
CA PHE A 61 -19.45 -27.77 32.26
C PHE A 61 -19.83 -28.93 33.19
N PRO A 62 -21.10 -29.15 33.52
CA PRO A 62 -21.49 -30.29 34.34
C PRO A 62 -21.17 -31.59 33.58
N PRO A 63 -20.33 -32.49 34.13
CA PRO A 63 -20.21 -33.84 33.58
C PRO A 63 -21.50 -34.61 33.91
N ASN A 64 -22.02 -35.35 32.93
CA ASN A 64 -23.23 -36.19 33.01
C ASN A 64 -24.59 -35.47 33.10
N SER A 65 -25.05 -34.92 31.97
CA SER A 65 -26.48 -34.97 31.66
C SER A 65 -26.81 -36.32 31.01
N PRO A 66 -27.72 -37.13 31.56
CA PRO A 66 -28.16 -38.38 30.92
C PRO A 66 -28.82 -38.08 29.56
N PRO A 67 -28.79 -39.03 28.60
CA PRO A 67 -29.44 -38.85 27.31
C PRO A 67 -30.95 -38.63 27.52
N ILE A 68 -31.43 -37.45 27.14
CA ILE A 68 -32.87 -37.19 27.01
C ILE A 68 -33.38 -38.09 25.88
N ARG A 69 -34.04 -39.18 26.26
CA ARG A 69 -34.82 -40.00 25.34
C ARG A 69 -36.00 -39.16 24.87
N LEU A 70 -35.89 -38.63 23.65
CA LEU A 70 -37.04 -38.11 22.93
C LEU A 70 -38.08 -39.24 22.79
N PRO A 71 -39.37 -38.99 23.07
CA PRO A 71 -40.41 -39.96 22.82
C PRO A 71 -40.45 -40.30 21.33
N SER A 72 -40.26 -41.58 21.02
CA SER A 72 -40.49 -42.16 19.71
C SER A 72 -41.95 -41.94 19.33
N ALA A 73 -42.19 -40.93 18.49
CA ALA A 73 -43.51 -40.68 17.92
C ALA A 73 -43.87 -41.85 17.00
N ALA A 74 -44.90 -42.59 17.39
CA ALA A 74 -45.46 -43.66 16.58
C ALA A 74 -45.98 -43.11 15.25
N PRO A 75 -45.85 -43.85 14.13
CA PRO A 75 -46.45 -43.48 12.87
C PRO A 75 -47.99 -43.60 12.99
N HIS A 76 -48.65 -42.45 13.15
CA HIS A 76 -50.11 -42.37 13.04
C HIS A 76 -50.48 -42.40 11.56
N THR A 77 -50.93 -43.56 11.09
CA THR A 77 -51.52 -43.73 9.76
C THR A 77 -52.92 -43.10 9.76
N PRO A 78 -53.19 -42.02 9.03
CA PRO A 78 -54.55 -41.50 8.93
C PRO A 78 -55.43 -42.44 8.08
N PRO A 79 -56.75 -42.52 8.36
CA PRO A 79 -57.67 -43.34 7.60
C PRO A 79 -57.80 -42.82 6.15
N ARG A 80 -57.62 -43.75 5.21
CA ARG A 80 -57.80 -43.55 3.77
C ARG A 80 -59.30 -43.42 3.46
N ILE A 81 -59.81 -42.18 3.47
CA ILE A 81 -61.16 -41.87 3.01
C ILE A 81 -61.11 -41.79 1.48
N SER A 82 -61.60 -42.85 0.82
CA SER A 82 -61.88 -42.85 -0.61
C SER A 82 -63.14 -42.01 -0.88
N ALA A 83 -62.96 -40.72 -1.18
CA ALA A 83 -64.03 -39.87 -1.68
C ALA A 83 -63.88 -39.70 -3.20
N SER A 84 -64.89 -40.18 -3.92
CA SER A 84 -65.12 -39.91 -5.34
C SER A 84 -65.33 -38.41 -5.54
N ALA A 85 -64.44 -37.77 -6.28
CA ALA A 85 -64.52 -36.33 -6.59
C ALA A 85 -65.33 -36.11 -7.89
N PRO A 86 -66.38 -35.27 -7.87
CA PRO A 86 -67.03 -34.80 -9.09
C PRO A 86 -66.16 -33.80 -9.85
N ALA A 87 -66.30 -33.79 -11.19
CA ALA A 87 -65.53 -32.97 -12.10
C ALA A 87 -65.65 -31.46 -11.78
N PRO A 88 -64.53 -30.71 -11.72
CA PRO A 88 -64.55 -29.30 -11.39
C PRO A 88 -65.13 -28.46 -12.54
N SER A 89 -66.12 -27.65 -12.22
CA SER A 89 -66.62 -26.59 -13.09
C SER A 89 -65.58 -25.45 -13.16
N PRO A 90 -65.42 -24.75 -14.30
CA PRO A 90 -64.44 -23.67 -14.46
C PRO A 90 -64.81 -22.48 -13.57
N VAL A 91 -64.10 -22.35 -12.45
CA VAL A 91 -64.28 -21.23 -11.51
C VAL A 91 -63.54 -20.01 -12.06
N PHE A 92 -64.27 -18.94 -12.37
CA PHE A 92 -63.70 -17.64 -12.72
C PHE A 92 -62.89 -17.10 -11.53
N ALA A 93 -61.57 -16.93 -11.72
CA ALA A 93 -60.67 -16.39 -10.70
C ALA A 93 -61.13 -14.99 -10.27
N SER A 94 -61.40 -14.81 -8.98
CA SER A 94 -61.82 -13.52 -8.45
C SER A 94 -60.61 -12.59 -8.29
N PRO A 95 -60.72 -11.28 -8.60
CA PRO A 95 -59.65 -10.30 -8.42
C PRO A 95 -59.04 -10.24 -7.00
N ILE A 96 -59.76 -10.71 -5.98
CA ILE A 96 -59.31 -10.77 -4.58
C ILE A 96 -58.16 -11.80 -4.41
N ASP A 97 -58.10 -12.83 -5.23
CA ASP A 97 -57.09 -13.90 -5.14
C ASP A 97 -55.70 -13.43 -5.56
N ASN A 98 -55.61 -12.39 -6.39
CA ASN A 98 -54.33 -11.85 -6.86
C ASN A 98 -53.58 -11.11 -5.74
N HIS A 99 -54.27 -10.34 -4.90
CA HIS A 99 -53.63 -9.63 -3.78
C HIS A 99 -53.12 -10.57 -2.68
N ALA A 100 -53.80 -11.70 -2.46
CA ALA A 100 -53.31 -12.72 -1.53
C ALA A 100 -52.00 -13.34 -2.01
N ARG A 101 -51.93 -13.70 -3.30
CA ARG A 101 -50.71 -14.25 -3.94
C ARG A 101 -49.55 -13.25 -3.95
N GLU A 102 -49.84 -11.97 -4.20
CA GLU A 102 -48.82 -10.92 -4.14
C GLU A 102 -48.24 -10.75 -2.73
N ARG A 103 -49.08 -10.84 -1.68
CA ARG A 103 -48.62 -10.77 -0.29
C ARG A 103 -47.81 -11.98 0.13
N GLU A 104 -48.21 -13.19 -0.26
CA GLU A 104 -47.46 -14.42 -0.01
C GLU A 104 -46.09 -14.36 -0.68
N LYS A 105 -46.05 -14.00 -1.97
CA LYS A 105 -44.79 -13.80 -2.70
C LYS A 105 -43.91 -12.75 -2.04
N ALA A 106 -44.47 -11.60 -1.63
CA ALA A 106 -43.71 -10.56 -0.94
C ALA A 106 -43.16 -11.03 0.42
N ALA A 107 -43.88 -11.90 1.13
CA ALA A 107 -43.42 -12.49 2.38
C ALA A 107 -42.27 -13.49 2.14
N ASP A 108 -42.37 -14.33 1.12
CA ASP A 108 -41.33 -15.27 0.71
C ASP A 108 -40.06 -14.53 0.25
N ASP A 109 -40.22 -13.50 -0.58
CA ASP A 109 -39.11 -12.64 -1.05
C ASP A 109 -38.43 -11.94 0.14
N ALA A 110 -39.21 -11.42 1.10
CA ALA A 110 -38.67 -10.80 2.31
C ALA A 110 -37.92 -11.80 3.20
N PHE A 111 -38.43 -13.02 3.33
CA PHE A 111 -37.76 -14.09 4.06
C PHE A 111 -36.43 -14.48 3.40
N ALA A 112 -36.44 -14.69 2.08
CA ALA A 112 -35.25 -15.01 1.30
C ALA A 112 -34.19 -13.89 1.37
N ALA A 113 -34.61 -12.63 1.29
CA ALA A 113 -33.72 -11.48 1.45
C ALA A 113 -33.10 -11.41 2.87
N ALA A 114 -33.89 -11.70 3.90
CA ALA A 114 -33.41 -11.73 5.29
C ALA A 114 -32.41 -12.88 5.52
N GLU A 115 -32.66 -14.06 4.94
CA GLU A 115 -31.74 -15.21 4.99
C GLU A 115 -30.43 -14.91 4.25
N ALA A 116 -30.50 -14.36 3.03
CA ALA A 116 -29.33 -13.94 2.27
C ALA A 116 -28.49 -12.91 3.04
N HIS A 117 -29.14 -11.94 3.68
CA HIS A 117 -28.46 -10.95 4.53
C HIS A 117 -27.77 -11.59 5.74
N ARG A 118 -28.42 -12.54 6.43
CA ARG A 118 -27.81 -13.28 7.55
C ARG A 118 -26.62 -14.12 7.09
N ALA A 119 -26.75 -14.80 5.94
CA ALA A 119 -25.67 -15.57 5.35
C ALA A 119 -24.48 -14.68 4.95
N ALA A 120 -24.73 -13.50 4.39
CA ALA A 120 -23.70 -12.52 4.06
C ALA A 120 -22.96 -12.03 5.31
N LEU A 121 -23.68 -11.64 6.37
CA LEU A 121 -23.08 -11.24 7.64
C LEU A 121 -22.26 -12.37 8.28
N HIS A 122 -22.77 -13.60 8.24
CA HIS A 122 -22.05 -14.76 8.74
C HIS A 122 -20.75 -14.99 7.96
N ARG A 123 -20.80 -14.89 6.63
CA ARG A 123 -19.62 -15.00 5.76
C ARG A 123 -18.58 -13.94 6.10
N THR A 124 -18.96 -12.67 6.18
CA THR A 124 -18.05 -11.58 6.54
C THR A 124 -17.45 -11.79 7.94
N ARG A 125 -18.23 -12.29 8.90
CA ARG A 125 -17.72 -12.60 10.24
C ARG A 125 -16.69 -13.73 10.20
N MET A 126 -16.95 -14.80 9.45
CA MET A 126 -16.02 -15.92 9.30
C MET A 126 -14.75 -15.51 8.56
N GLU A 127 -14.85 -14.70 7.50
CA GLU A 127 -13.70 -14.14 6.78
C GLU A 127 -12.82 -13.30 7.70
N ARG A 128 -13.42 -12.43 8.53
CA ARG A 128 -12.67 -11.64 9.51
C ARG A 128 -11.99 -12.51 10.55
N ALA A 129 -12.69 -13.50 11.11
CA ALA A 129 -12.13 -14.42 12.09
C ALA A 129 -10.96 -15.22 11.49
N ASN A 130 -11.09 -15.70 10.26
CA ASN A 130 -10.04 -16.42 9.54
C ASN A 130 -8.84 -15.51 9.25
N ALA A 131 -9.06 -14.24 8.85
CA ALA A 131 -7.99 -13.28 8.62
C ALA A 131 -7.23 -12.93 9.91
N GLU A 132 -7.95 -12.78 11.03
CA GLU A 132 -7.34 -12.57 12.35
C GLU A 132 -6.53 -13.80 12.81
N ALA A 133 -7.04 -15.02 12.57
CA ALA A 133 -6.32 -16.26 12.83
C ALA A 133 -5.02 -16.37 12.02
N LEU A 134 -5.08 -16.12 10.71
CA LEU A 134 -3.90 -16.13 9.82
C LEU A 134 -2.85 -15.11 10.27
N LYS A 135 -3.28 -13.91 10.67
CA LYS A 135 -2.37 -12.89 11.21
C LYS A 135 -1.70 -13.37 12.48
N GLY A 136 -2.45 -13.99 13.40
CA GLY A 136 -1.92 -14.56 14.63
C GLY A 136 -0.88 -15.66 14.38
N GLU A 137 -1.09 -16.51 13.37
CA GLU A 137 -0.12 -17.53 12.96
C GLU A 137 1.17 -16.90 12.42
N ILE A 138 1.07 -15.90 11.55
CA ILE A 138 2.23 -15.18 11.01
C ILE A 138 3.01 -14.50 12.13
N ASP A 139 2.34 -13.82 13.06
CA ASP A 139 2.98 -13.14 14.19
C ASP A 139 3.64 -14.15 15.14
N TRP A 140 3.01 -15.30 15.39
CA TRP A 140 3.60 -16.38 16.19
C TRP A 140 4.90 -16.92 15.56
N VAL A 141 4.89 -17.19 14.26
CA VAL A 141 6.09 -17.66 13.53
C VAL A 141 7.16 -16.58 13.50
N ARG A 142 6.79 -15.30 13.34
CA ARG A 142 7.71 -14.16 13.40
C ARG A 142 8.40 -14.06 14.77
N SER A 143 7.72 -14.40 15.87
CA SER A 143 8.32 -14.48 17.20
C SER A 143 9.18 -15.73 17.44
N GLY A 144 9.38 -16.58 16.42
CA GLY A 144 10.17 -17.81 16.51
C GLY A 144 9.36 -19.06 16.89
N GLY A 145 8.03 -18.96 16.95
CA GLY A 145 7.14 -20.07 17.23
C GLY A 145 7.13 -21.14 16.14
N VAL A 146 6.62 -22.32 16.50
CA VAL A 146 6.29 -23.41 15.57
C VAL A 146 4.79 -23.65 15.63
N LEU A 147 4.14 -23.74 14.48
CA LEU A 147 2.70 -24.00 14.38
C LEU A 147 2.37 -25.44 14.77
N ARG A 148 1.10 -25.67 15.13
CA ARG A 148 0.58 -27.00 15.43
C ARG A 148 -0.54 -27.37 14.47
N ASP A 149 -0.61 -28.64 14.10
CA ASP A 149 -1.71 -29.21 13.31
C ASP A 149 -2.97 -29.42 14.17
N ALA A 150 -4.05 -29.92 13.57
CA ALA A 150 -5.30 -30.19 14.27
C ALA A 150 -5.15 -31.27 15.36
N GLU A 151 -4.18 -32.16 15.18
CA GLU A 151 -3.79 -33.24 16.08
C GLU A 151 -2.87 -32.77 17.22
N GLY A 152 -2.40 -31.52 17.18
CA GLY A 152 -1.52 -30.91 18.17
C GLY A 152 -0.02 -31.18 17.97
N ASN A 153 0.39 -31.88 16.91
CA ASN A 153 1.78 -32.07 16.53
C ASN A 153 2.37 -30.80 15.93
N ARG A 154 3.71 -30.71 15.90
CA ARG A 154 4.42 -29.55 15.33
C ARG A 154 4.43 -29.63 13.81
N ASP A 155 3.83 -28.64 13.15
CA ASP A 155 3.80 -28.53 11.69
C ASP A 155 4.99 -27.69 11.19
N TYR A 156 6.11 -28.37 10.95
CA TYR A 156 7.32 -27.74 10.44
C TYR A 156 7.17 -27.28 8.98
N ALA A 157 6.40 -28.01 8.17
CA ALA A 157 6.21 -27.67 6.75
C ALA A 157 5.49 -26.33 6.62
N ARG A 158 4.36 -26.15 7.32
CA ARG A 158 3.62 -24.88 7.35
C ARG A 158 4.40 -23.75 8.02
N THR A 159 5.17 -24.07 9.05
CA THR A 159 6.03 -23.07 9.69
C THR A 159 7.10 -22.57 8.73
N GLU A 160 7.74 -23.45 7.95
CA GLU A 160 8.81 -23.06 7.03
C GLU A 160 8.28 -22.30 5.82
N THR A 161 7.09 -22.62 5.30
CA THR A 161 6.47 -21.81 4.23
C THR A 161 6.18 -20.38 4.70
N ILE A 162 5.67 -20.21 5.92
CA ILE A 162 5.45 -18.87 6.49
C ILE A 162 6.77 -18.13 6.71
N ARG A 163 7.82 -18.82 7.18
CA ARG A 163 9.15 -18.22 7.34
C ARG A 163 9.73 -17.75 6.02
N GLU A 164 9.58 -18.55 4.96
CA GLU A 164 10.07 -18.19 3.64
C GLU A 164 9.32 -16.99 3.07
N GLU A 165 7.99 -16.97 3.17
CA GLU A 165 7.20 -15.79 2.81
C GLU A 165 7.60 -14.55 3.64
N LEU A 166 7.88 -14.71 4.94
CA LEU A 166 8.39 -13.62 5.77
C LEU A 166 9.78 -13.14 5.34
N ARG A 167 10.68 -14.03 4.91
CA ARG A 167 12.01 -13.65 4.37
C ARG A 167 11.85 -12.86 3.08
N VAL A 168 11.05 -13.35 2.14
CA VAL A 168 10.76 -12.67 0.88
C VAL A 168 10.16 -11.29 1.15
N ALA A 169 9.13 -11.21 2.00
CA ALA A 169 8.49 -9.94 2.35
C ALA A 169 9.46 -8.96 3.04
N ALA A 170 10.39 -9.45 3.87
CA ALA A 170 11.40 -8.60 4.50
C ALA A 170 12.39 -8.02 3.47
N VAL A 171 12.83 -8.82 2.50
CA VAL A 171 13.68 -8.36 1.39
C VAL A 171 12.94 -7.35 0.52
N GLU A 172 11.69 -7.62 0.15
CA GLU A 172 10.87 -6.69 -0.62
C GLU A 172 10.68 -5.36 0.12
N LYS A 173 10.36 -5.41 1.42
CA LYS A 173 10.22 -4.22 2.27
C LYS A 173 11.50 -3.41 2.32
N ALA A 174 12.65 -4.06 2.49
CA ALA A 174 13.95 -3.38 2.51
C ALA A 174 14.27 -2.69 1.17
N VAL A 175 13.93 -3.32 0.05
CA VAL A 175 14.07 -2.72 -1.29
C VAL A 175 13.16 -1.51 -1.46
N THR A 176 11.89 -1.60 -1.06
CA THR A 176 10.94 -0.49 -1.13
C THR A 176 11.39 0.67 -0.24
N GLU A 177 11.74 0.42 1.02
CA GLU A 177 12.22 1.45 1.95
C GLU A 177 13.48 2.17 1.42
N ARG A 178 14.40 1.41 0.83
CA ARG A 178 15.61 1.96 0.21
C ARG A 178 15.28 2.90 -0.95
N TRP A 179 14.34 2.50 -1.81
CA TRP A 179 13.88 3.32 -2.93
C TRP A 179 13.15 4.58 -2.45
N ASP A 180 12.25 4.45 -1.47
CA ASP A 180 11.52 5.57 -0.88
C ASP A 180 12.47 6.57 -0.21
N ALA A 181 13.49 6.09 0.49
CA ALA A 181 14.52 6.94 1.08
C ALA A 181 15.31 7.71 0.00
N TYR A 182 15.62 7.08 -1.13
CA TYR A 182 16.26 7.73 -2.27
C TYR A 182 15.37 8.80 -2.91
N GLU A 183 14.09 8.51 -3.15
CA GLU A 183 13.13 9.49 -3.66
C GLU A 183 12.92 10.65 -2.67
N GLY A 184 12.88 10.35 -1.37
CA GLY A 184 12.80 11.34 -0.30
C GLY A 184 13.98 12.32 -0.30
N ARG A 185 15.22 11.80 -0.42
CA ARG A 185 16.43 12.65 -0.55
C ARG A 185 16.38 13.51 -1.83
N TRP A 186 15.92 12.95 -2.94
CA TRP A 186 15.73 13.72 -4.19
C TRP A 186 14.67 14.83 -4.06
N ALA A 187 13.56 14.55 -3.37
CA ALA A 187 12.53 15.55 -3.11
C ALA A 187 13.06 16.68 -2.23
N ALA A 188 13.78 16.34 -1.15
CA ALA A 188 14.43 17.32 -0.27
C ALA A 188 15.44 18.18 -1.03
N LEU A 189 16.27 17.58 -1.88
CA LEU A 189 17.26 18.29 -2.70
C LEU A 189 16.60 19.32 -3.63
N ARG A 190 15.51 18.94 -4.31
CA ARG A 190 14.74 19.85 -5.17
C ARG A 190 14.02 20.94 -4.38
N GLY A 191 13.46 20.62 -3.21
CA GLY A 191 12.84 21.59 -2.33
C GLY A 191 13.84 22.64 -1.82
N ALA A 192 15.04 22.20 -1.46
CA ALA A 192 16.13 23.09 -1.07
C ALA A 192 16.59 23.98 -2.24
N ASN A 193 16.62 23.48 -3.48
CA ASN A 193 16.91 24.30 -4.66
C ASN A 193 15.87 25.42 -4.83
N ALA A 194 14.60 25.10 -4.65
CA ALA A 194 13.52 26.09 -4.78
C ALA A 194 13.57 27.16 -3.65
N ALA A 195 13.87 26.74 -2.42
CA ALA A 195 13.99 27.66 -1.29
C ALA A 195 15.17 28.61 -1.43
N VAL A 196 16.34 28.11 -1.86
CA VAL A 196 17.53 28.94 -2.09
C VAL A 196 17.32 29.92 -3.26
N ALA A 197 16.62 29.51 -4.32
CA ALA A 197 16.27 30.42 -5.41
C ALA A 197 15.37 31.59 -4.93
N ALA A 198 14.56 31.38 -3.89
CA ALA A 198 13.71 32.42 -3.29
C ALA A 198 14.43 33.26 -2.23
N ALA A 199 15.36 32.68 -1.48
CA ALA A 199 16.15 33.36 -0.46
C ALA A 199 17.39 34.00 -1.10
N SER A 200 17.31 35.28 -1.41
CA SER A 200 18.40 36.06 -2.00
C SER A 200 19.69 35.99 -1.16
N HIS A 201 20.69 35.28 -1.68
CA HIS A 201 22.13 35.44 -1.42
C HIS A 201 22.57 35.56 0.04
N ASP A 202 21.97 34.80 0.95
CA ASP A 202 22.53 34.59 2.29
C ASP A 202 23.07 33.17 2.38
N GLN A 203 24.22 33.01 3.05
CA GLN A 203 25.17 31.89 2.98
C GLN A 203 24.56 30.52 3.34
N GLY A 204 23.81 29.94 2.41
CA GLY A 204 23.27 28.59 2.55
C GLY A 204 24.40 27.56 2.70
N THR A 205 24.20 26.59 3.60
CA THR A 205 25.10 25.45 3.80
C THR A 205 25.49 24.83 2.45
N ALA A 206 26.79 24.89 2.13
CA ALA A 206 27.33 24.33 0.91
C ALA A 206 27.13 22.81 0.89
N MET A 207 26.62 22.30 -0.22
CA MET A 207 26.31 20.88 -0.40
C MET A 207 27.58 20.08 -0.62
N ARG A 208 27.66 18.89 -0.04
CA ARG A 208 28.80 17.99 -0.17
C ARG A 208 28.50 16.79 -1.05
N PHE A 209 29.52 16.03 -1.41
CA PHE A 209 29.37 14.81 -2.19
C PHE A 209 28.39 13.81 -1.55
N ALA A 210 28.38 13.69 -0.23
CA ALA A 210 27.51 12.77 0.50
C ALA A 210 26.02 13.18 0.51
N ASP A 211 25.72 14.46 0.25
CA ASP A 211 24.34 14.97 0.24
C ASP A 211 23.62 14.64 -1.08
N VAL A 212 24.38 14.34 -2.14
CA VAL A 212 23.83 13.94 -3.43
C VAL A 212 23.25 12.51 -3.30
N PRO A 213 21.97 12.29 -3.64
CA PRO A 213 21.35 10.98 -3.59
C PRO A 213 21.84 10.10 -4.74
N TRP A 214 23.01 9.49 -4.58
CA TRP A 214 23.59 8.55 -5.53
C TRP A 214 22.69 7.29 -5.66
N PRO A 215 22.51 6.74 -6.88
CA PRO A 215 21.63 5.59 -7.12
C PRO A 215 22.36 4.29 -6.81
N ILE A 216 22.82 4.14 -5.57
CA ILE A 216 23.50 2.94 -5.07
C ILE A 216 22.97 2.58 -3.68
N ALA A 217 23.08 1.31 -3.31
CA ALA A 217 22.74 0.85 -1.97
C ALA A 217 23.82 1.25 -0.96
N SER A 218 23.47 2.11 0.00
CA SER A 218 24.33 2.45 1.13
C SER A 218 24.11 1.44 2.26
N ASP A 219 24.62 0.21 2.09
CA ASP A 219 24.42 -0.88 3.06
C ASP A 219 25.46 -0.88 4.20
N GLY A 220 26.35 0.12 4.24
CA GLY A 220 27.42 0.20 5.23
C GLY A 220 27.64 1.60 5.82
N PRO A 221 28.40 1.69 6.92
CA PRO A 221 28.73 2.96 7.59
C PRO A 221 29.71 3.83 6.79
N ARG A 222 30.33 3.26 5.73
CA ARG A 222 31.31 3.96 4.90
C ARG A 222 30.58 4.96 3.98
N PRO A 223 31.02 6.22 3.91
CA PRO A 223 30.48 7.17 2.96
C PRO A 223 30.72 6.70 1.53
N VAL A 224 29.76 6.97 0.65
CA VAL A 224 29.85 6.66 -0.78
C VAL A 224 31.01 7.44 -1.39
N GLY A 225 31.89 6.75 -2.11
CA GLY A 225 32.92 7.38 -2.94
C GLY A 225 32.62 7.28 -4.43
N VAL A 226 33.34 8.03 -5.26
CA VAL A 226 33.20 7.98 -6.73
C VAL A 226 33.48 6.58 -7.29
N GLY A 227 34.45 5.86 -6.72
CA GLY A 227 34.75 4.48 -7.11
C GLY A 227 33.65 3.46 -6.80
N ASP A 228 32.65 3.83 -5.98
CA ASP A 228 31.49 2.98 -5.72
C ASP A 228 30.39 3.13 -6.78
N LEU A 229 30.49 4.11 -7.68
CA LEU A 229 29.54 4.37 -8.76
C LEU A 229 29.82 3.49 -9.98
N THR A 230 29.76 2.17 -9.79
CA THR A 230 29.95 1.18 -10.86
C THR A 230 28.62 0.84 -11.55
N THR A 231 28.69 0.42 -12.82
CA THR A 231 27.49 0.02 -13.60
C THR A 231 26.70 -1.06 -12.88
N GLU A 232 27.36 -2.06 -12.30
CA GLU A 232 26.74 -3.16 -11.57
C GLU A 232 25.95 -2.70 -10.35
N LYS A 233 26.52 -1.82 -9.51
CA LYS A 233 25.85 -1.31 -8.31
C LYS A 233 24.67 -0.40 -8.64
N ILE A 234 24.80 0.42 -9.69
CA ILE A 234 23.73 1.29 -10.17
C ILE A 234 22.60 0.45 -10.79
N GLU A 235 22.94 -0.57 -11.58
CA GLU A 235 21.98 -1.51 -12.15
C GLU A 235 21.21 -2.24 -11.06
N GLU A 236 21.92 -2.82 -10.09
CA GLU A 236 21.34 -3.52 -8.96
C GLU A 236 20.36 -2.61 -8.21
N PHE A 237 20.77 -1.38 -7.90
CA PHE A 237 19.91 -0.42 -7.21
C PHE A 237 18.65 -0.07 -8.00
N LEU A 238 18.79 0.28 -9.28
CA LEU A 238 17.66 0.71 -10.12
C LEU A 238 16.67 -0.43 -10.36
N PHE A 239 17.16 -1.65 -10.57
CA PHE A 239 16.33 -2.81 -10.91
C PHE A 239 15.90 -3.64 -9.70
N ALA A 240 16.47 -3.44 -8.51
CA ALA A 240 15.99 -4.08 -7.29
C ALA A 240 14.49 -3.79 -7.09
N SER A 241 14.05 -2.55 -7.28
CA SER A 241 12.63 -2.16 -7.16
C SER A 241 11.69 -2.90 -8.12
N LEU A 242 12.21 -3.42 -9.24
CA LEU A 242 11.44 -4.18 -10.23
C LEU A 242 11.25 -5.64 -9.83
N LYS A 243 12.01 -6.14 -8.84
CA LYS A 243 11.89 -7.50 -8.32
C LYS A 243 10.75 -7.64 -7.30
N VAL A 244 10.22 -6.53 -6.79
CA VAL A 244 9.12 -6.51 -5.83
C VAL A 244 7.81 -6.89 -6.52
N ARG A 245 7.04 -7.79 -5.90
CA ARG A 245 5.71 -8.19 -6.38
C ARG A 245 4.83 -6.96 -6.64
N GLY A 246 4.26 -6.87 -7.84
CA GLY A 246 3.38 -5.75 -8.23
C GLY A 246 4.07 -4.54 -8.86
N ALA A 247 5.38 -4.60 -9.14
CA ALA A 247 6.06 -3.55 -9.91
C ALA A 247 5.48 -3.44 -11.33
N THR A 248 4.91 -2.28 -11.65
CA THR A 248 4.29 -2.01 -12.97
C THR A 248 5.25 -1.38 -13.98
N VAL A 249 6.37 -0.84 -13.52
CA VAL A 249 7.30 -0.07 -14.35
C VAL A 249 8.29 -1.00 -15.04
N THR A 250 8.52 -0.76 -16.33
CA THR A 250 9.48 -1.56 -17.11
C THR A 250 10.93 -1.13 -16.87
N LYS A 251 11.91 -2.01 -17.16
CA LYS A 251 13.35 -1.66 -17.14
C LYS A 251 13.64 -0.42 -17.99
N LYS A 252 13.12 -0.38 -19.23
CA LYS A 252 13.28 0.73 -20.17
C LYS A 252 12.77 2.06 -19.59
N GLU A 253 11.59 2.04 -18.99
CA GLU A 253 11.00 3.24 -18.35
C GLU A 253 11.81 3.70 -17.12
N ARG A 254 12.32 2.75 -16.33
CA ARG A 254 13.21 3.04 -15.19
C ARG A 254 14.52 3.71 -15.61
N ILE A 255 15.15 3.21 -16.67
CA ILE A 255 16.37 3.81 -17.22
C ILE A 255 16.07 5.21 -17.78
N ARG A 256 15.01 5.36 -18.57
CA ARG A 256 14.62 6.64 -19.18
C ARG A 256 14.34 7.72 -18.13
N SER A 257 13.56 7.38 -17.10
CA SER A 257 13.26 8.31 -16.00
C SER A 257 14.52 8.68 -15.21
N SER A 258 15.47 7.76 -15.05
CA SER A 258 16.77 8.01 -14.43
C SER A 258 17.64 8.95 -15.28
N LEU A 259 17.74 8.72 -16.59
CA LEU A 259 18.46 9.62 -17.52
C LEU A 259 17.88 11.05 -17.49
N LEU A 260 16.55 11.18 -17.49
CA LEU A 260 15.89 12.49 -17.37
C LEU A 260 16.13 13.18 -16.03
N ARG A 261 16.41 12.41 -14.97
CA ARG A 261 16.72 12.93 -13.65
C ARG A 261 18.16 13.42 -13.58
N TRP A 262 19.09 12.66 -14.13
CA TRP A 262 20.53 12.95 -14.18
C TRP A 262 20.95 13.82 -15.38
N HIS A 263 19.99 14.41 -16.09
CA HIS A 263 20.27 15.29 -17.23
C HIS A 263 21.14 16.49 -16.82
N PRO A 264 22.14 16.89 -17.63
CA PRO A 264 23.09 17.95 -17.29
C PRO A 264 22.41 19.26 -16.85
N ASP A 265 21.33 19.66 -17.52
CA ASP A 265 20.55 20.87 -17.19
C ASP A 265 20.02 20.89 -15.73
N LYS A 266 19.65 19.73 -15.18
CA LYS A 266 19.22 19.64 -13.78
C LYS A 266 20.41 19.56 -12.83
N MET A 267 21.50 18.96 -13.29
CA MET A 267 22.70 18.77 -12.49
C MET A 267 23.50 20.06 -12.33
N THR A 268 23.47 20.99 -13.29
CA THR A 268 24.10 22.31 -13.18
C THR A 268 23.54 23.10 -11.99
N ALA A 269 22.21 23.05 -11.77
CA ALA A 269 21.58 23.69 -10.62
C ALA A 269 22.08 23.10 -9.29
N ILE A 270 22.32 21.79 -9.22
CA ILE A 270 22.88 21.14 -8.03
C ILE A 270 24.34 21.55 -7.86
N LEU A 271 25.15 21.46 -8.92
CA LEU A 271 26.58 21.81 -8.91
C LEU A 271 26.84 23.25 -8.44
N SER A 272 25.96 24.19 -8.77
CA SER A 272 26.08 25.59 -8.30
C SER A 272 25.99 25.78 -6.78
N ARG A 273 25.53 24.74 -6.05
CA ARG A 273 25.37 24.75 -4.60
C ARG A 273 26.39 23.86 -3.89
N VAL A 274 27.18 23.10 -4.65
CA VAL A 274 28.20 22.21 -4.08
C VAL A 274 29.36 23.07 -3.60
N ALA A 275 29.94 22.71 -2.46
CA ALA A 275 31.16 23.34 -1.96
C ALA A 275 32.27 23.25 -3.01
N ASP A 276 33.07 24.30 -3.19
CA ASP A 276 34.08 24.34 -4.25
C ASP A 276 35.09 23.18 -4.13
N GLU A 277 35.34 22.70 -2.91
CA GLU A 277 36.22 21.55 -2.63
C GLU A 277 35.67 20.22 -3.17
N ASP A 278 34.35 20.05 -3.18
CA ASP A 278 33.66 18.83 -3.61
C ASP A 278 33.16 18.93 -5.06
N ALA A 279 33.20 20.11 -5.69
CA ALA A 279 32.61 20.36 -7.00
C ALA A 279 33.13 19.43 -8.10
N GLU A 280 34.45 19.17 -8.12
CA GLU A 280 35.05 18.26 -9.11
C GLU A 280 34.67 16.80 -8.85
N ILE A 281 34.64 16.37 -7.59
CA ILE A 281 34.28 15.01 -7.20
C ILE A 281 32.81 14.74 -7.54
N VAL A 282 31.91 15.69 -7.26
CA VAL A 282 30.49 15.59 -7.61
C VAL A 282 30.30 15.57 -9.13
N ARG A 283 31.01 16.42 -9.89
CA ARG A 283 30.97 16.42 -11.35
C ARG A 283 31.42 15.08 -11.94
N SER A 284 32.51 14.52 -11.42
CA SER A 284 33.00 13.19 -11.78
C SER A 284 31.97 12.10 -11.46
N GLY A 285 31.36 12.15 -10.28
CA GLY A 285 30.30 11.21 -9.89
C GLY A 285 29.06 11.29 -10.78
N ILE A 286 28.58 12.50 -11.12
CA ILE A 286 27.47 12.70 -12.06
C ILE A 286 27.81 12.08 -13.42
N HIS A 287 29.02 12.34 -13.93
CA HIS A 287 29.46 11.80 -15.20
C HIS A 287 29.49 10.26 -15.19
N ALA A 288 30.03 9.66 -14.11
CA ALA A 288 30.03 8.21 -13.92
C ALA A 288 28.61 7.63 -13.96
N VAL A 289 27.65 8.21 -13.23
CA VAL A 289 26.25 7.75 -13.24
C VAL A 289 25.63 7.86 -14.64
N VAL A 290 25.83 8.98 -15.33
CA VAL A 290 25.28 9.19 -16.69
C VAL A 290 25.87 8.18 -17.68
N LEU A 291 27.18 7.91 -17.61
CA LEU A 291 27.83 6.88 -18.43
C LEU A 291 27.23 5.49 -18.16
N CYS A 292 27.09 5.10 -16.89
CA CYS A 292 26.47 3.82 -16.52
C CYS A 292 25.03 3.72 -17.05
N LEU A 293 24.24 4.79 -16.92
CA LEU A 293 22.87 4.83 -17.44
C LEU A 293 22.80 4.69 -18.97
N HIS A 294 23.73 5.31 -19.71
CA HIS A 294 23.81 5.14 -21.16
C HIS A 294 24.19 3.71 -21.57
N GLN A 295 25.13 3.09 -20.85
CA GLN A 295 25.50 1.68 -21.06
C GLN A 295 24.29 0.76 -20.82
N LEU A 296 23.57 0.95 -19.72
CA LEU A 296 22.35 0.18 -19.41
C LEU A 296 21.26 0.40 -20.46
N ASN A 297 21.09 1.63 -20.96
CA ASN A 297 20.13 1.91 -22.02
C ASN A 297 20.50 1.18 -23.32
N ALA A 298 21.78 1.25 -23.73
CA ALA A 298 22.27 0.57 -24.92
C ALA A 298 22.12 -0.96 -24.82
N ALA A 299 22.47 -1.54 -23.66
CA ALA A 299 22.30 -2.96 -23.40
C ALA A 299 20.82 -3.40 -23.46
N ASN A 300 19.91 -2.57 -22.94
CA ASN A 300 18.47 -2.86 -22.97
C ASN A 300 17.88 -2.80 -24.38
N GLU A 301 18.35 -1.90 -25.25
CA GLU A 301 17.93 -1.87 -26.66
C GLU A 301 18.49 -3.04 -27.47
N ALA A 302 19.65 -3.59 -27.12
CA ALA A 302 20.22 -4.75 -27.82
C ALA A 302 19.49 -6.09 -27.53
N VAL A 303 18.75 -6.16 -26.43
CA VAL A 303 17.98 -7.34 -26.00
C VAL A 303 16.53 -7.33 -26.51
N SER A 304 16.04 -6.17 -26.96
CA SER A 304 14.67 -5.98 -27.45
C SER A 304 14.56 -6.20 -28.95
#